data_AF-A0A838RUF1-F1
#
_entry.id   AF-A0A838RUF1-F1
#
_cell.length_a   1.000
_cell.length_b   1.000
_cell.length_c   1.000
_cell.angle_alpha   90.00
_cell.angle_beta   90.00
_cell.angle_gamma   90.00
#
_symmetry.space_group_name_H-M   'P 1'
#
loop_
_entity.id
_entity.type
_entity.pdbx_description
1 polymer ?
#
loop_
_entity_poly.entity_id
_entity_poly.type
_entity_poly.pdbx_seq_one_letter_code
_entity_poly.pdbx_strand_id
1 'polypeptide(L)'
;MFDDEAVYAAVSREIETGHIRQGLWTKALSDTGYDEQRARAAYIKLRVKTMKKEGRVAAREGQQQHEQAQRLLERQREEEKERCKHERLQVLVRQGNSLEALAKHGRPPGFAGEAVEV
;
A
#
# COMPACT_ATOMS: atom_id res chain seq x y z
N MET A 1 -22.19 0.98 4.93
CA MET A 1 -23.22 1.32 3.92
C MET A 1 -23.41 2.84 3.99
N PHE A 2 -23.53 3.55 2.86
CA PHE A 2 -23.80 5.00 2.93
C PHE A 2 -25.18 5.20 3.55
N ASP A 3 -25.24 5.96 4.64
CA ASP A 3 -26.50 6.35 5.23
C ASP A 3 -27.11 7.47 4.38
N ASP A 4 -28.30 7.21 3.84
CA ASP A 4 -28.95 8.13 2.91
C ASP A 4 -29.34 9.42 3.65
N GLU A 5 -29.83 9.31 4.89
CA GLU A 5 -30.21 10.45 5.71
C GLU A 5 -29.03 11.43 5.90
N ALA A 6 -27.85 10.92 6.27
CA ALA A 6 -26.64 11.74 6.41
C ALA A 6 -26.26 12.49 5.12
N VAL A 7 -26.42 11.84 3.94
CA VAL A 7 -26.12 12.48 2.65
C VAL A 7 -27.14 13.57 2.34
N TYR A 8 -28.44 13.32 2.55
CA TYR A 8 -29.47 14.34 2.36
C TYR A 8 -29.28 15.51 3.33
N ALA A 9 -28.96 15.26 4.60
CA ALA A 9 -28.69 16.30 5.59
C ALA A 9 -27.49 17.17 5.21
N ALA A 10 -26.43 16.56 4.66
CA ALA A 10 -25.27 17.30 4.16
C ALA A 10 -25.64 18.21 2.98
N VAL A 11 -26.47 17.73 2.05
CA VAL A 11 -26.98 18.56 0.94
C VAL A 11 -27.88 19.68 1.44
N SER A 12 -28.74 19.44 2.43
CA SER A 12 -29.57 20.49 3.04
C SER A 12 -28.72 21.63 3.59
N ARG A 13 -27.69 21.29 4.37
CA ARG A 13 -26.72 22.28 4.90
C ARG A 13 -26.00 23.03 3.78
N GLU A 14 -25.64 22.37 2.69
CA GLU A 14 -25.00 23.00 1.52
C GLU A 14 -25.89 24.08 0.90
N ILE A 15 -27.20 23.82 0.84
CA ILE A 15 -28.20 24.77 0.33
C ILE A 15 -28.43 25.91 1.33
N GLU A 16 -28.63 25.60 2.61
CA GLU A 16 -28.88 26.58 3.68
C GLU A 16 -27.74 27.56 3.87
N THR A 17 -26.49 27.09 3.74
CA THR A 17 -25.28 27.92 3.86
C THR A 17 -24.93 28.66 2.57
N GLY A 18 -25.61 28.38 1.46
CA GLY A 18 -25.32 28.97 0.15
C GLY A 18 -24.03 28.45 -0.50
N HIS A 19 -23.39 27.42 0.06
CA HIS A 19 -22.16 26.79 -0.47
C HIS A 19 -22.46 25.83 -1.63
N ILE A 20 -23.31 26.27 -2.56
CA ILE A 20 -23.84 25.46 -3.64
C ILE A 20 -22.79 25.26 -4.74
N ARG A 21 -22.72 24.03 -5.28
CA ARG A 21 -21.91 23.73 -6.46
C ARG A 21 -22.54 24.35 -7.71
N GLN A 22 -22.05 25.54 -8.07
CA GLN A 22 -22.57 26.37 -9.15
C GLN A 22 -22.81 25.61 -10.46
N GLY A 23 -21.87 24.76 -10.91
CA GLY A 23 -22.08 23.97 -12.14
C GLY A 23 -23.27 23.00 -12.08
N LEU A 24 -23.50 22.34 -10.94
CA LEU A 24 -24.66 21.46 -10.75
C LEU A 24 -25.95 22.26 -10.57
N TRP A 25 -25.86 23.43 -9.95
CA TRP A 25 -26.98 24.35 -9.78
C TRP A 25 -27.46 24.93 -11.10
N THR A 26 -26.55 25.44 -11.92
CA THR A 26 -26.85 25.93 -13.27
C THR A 26 -27.46 24.84 -14.14
N LYS A 27 -26.97 23.59 -14.02
CA LYS A 27 -27.59 22.46 -14.69
C LYS A 27 -29.03 22.23 -14.22
N ALA A 28 -29.27 22.24 -12.92
CA ALA A 28 -30.60 22.08 -12.36
C ALA A 28 -31.56 23.20 -12.81
N LEU A 29 -31.10 24.45 -12.84
CA LEU A 29 -31.86 25.60 -13.35
C LEU A 29 -32.19 25.46 -14.84
N SER A 30 -31.21 25.09 -15.66
CA SER A 30 -31.41 24.86 -17.10
C SER A 30 -32.46 23.78 -17.36
N ASP A 31 -32.39 22.67 -16.60
CA ASP A 31 -33.29 21.53 -16.76
C ASP A 31 -34.73 21.83 -16.29
N THR A 32 -34.93 22.87 -15.47
CA THR A 32 -36.24 23.26 -14.94
C THR A 32 -36.81 24.53 -15.56
N GLY A 33 -36.12 25.11 -16.55
CA GLY A 33 -36.53 26.38 -17.15
C GLY A 33 -36.44 27.55 -16.17
N TYR A 34 -35.41 27.54 -15.31
CA TYR A 34 -35.16 28.54 -14.27
C TYR A 34 -36.24 28.64 -13.18
N ASP A 35 -37.14 27.66 -13.08
CA ASP A 35 -38.01 27.52 -11.91
C ASP A 35 -37.16 27.10 -10.69
N GLU A 36 -36.98 28.02 -9.74
CA GLU A 36 -36.14 27.81 -8.55
C GLU A 36 -36.61 26.66 -7.67
N GLN A 37 -37.92 26.49 -7.46
CA GLN A 37 -38.41 25.43 -6.58
C GLN A 37 -38.13 24.06 -7.19
N ARG A 38 -38.40 23.93 -8.49
CA ARG A 38 -38.07 22.72 -9.24
C ARG A 38 -36.56 22.51 -9.32
N ALA A 39 -35.78 23.58 -9.50
CA ALA A 39 -34.32 23.52 -9.56
C ALA A 39 -33.73 23.03 -8.24
N ARG A 40 -34.25 23.49 -7.08
CA ARG A 40 -33.83 22.98 -5.76
C ARG A 40 -34.05 21.48 -5.64
N ALA A 41 -35.24 20.99 -6.01
CA ALA A 41 -35.53 19.55 -5.99
C ALA A 41 -34.62 18.76 -6.96
N ALA A 42 -34.37 19.28 -8.16
CA ALA A 42 -33.46 18.67 -9.13
C ALA A 42 -32.01 18.66 -8.63
N TYR A 43 -31.56 19.76 -8.03
CA TYR A 43 -30.22 19.91 -7.45
C TYR A 43 -29.96 18.90 -6.35
N ILE A 44 -30.91 18.72 -5.41
CA ILE A 44 -30.77 17.74 -4.33
C ILE A 44 -30.53 16.34 -4.89
N LYS A 45 -31.32 15.92 -5.90
CA LYS A 45 -31.15 14.60 -6.55
C LYS A 45 -29.79 14.46 -7.21
N LEU A 46 -29.35 15.48 -7.96
CA LEU A 46 -28.05 15.50 -8.62
C LEU A 46 -26.91 15.44 -7.60
N ARG A 47 -27.01 16.20 -6.51
CA ARG A 47 -25.96 16.30 -5.50
C ARG A 47 -25.80 15.02 -4.71
N VAL A 48 -26.91 14.42 -4.25
CA VAL A 48 -26.90 13.12 -3.55
C VAL A 48 -26.26 12.04 -4.42
N LYS A 49 -26.66 11.96 -5.71
CA LYS A 49 -26.07 11.00 -6.65
C LYS A 49 -24.56 11.22 -6.80
N THR A 50 -24.14 12.48 -6.88
CA THR A 50 -22.73 12.86 -7.04
C THR A 50 -21.93 12.50 -5.78
N MET A 51 -22.40 12.86 -4.58
CA MET A 51 -21.74 12.54 -3.32
C MET A 51 -21.58 11.03 -3.12
N LYS A 52 -22.63 10.25 -3.42
CA LYS A 52 -22.54 8.78 -3.37
C LYS A 52 -21.50 8.24 -4.36
N LYS A 53 -21.35 8.86 -5.54
CA LYS A 53 -20.32 8.48 -6.52
C LYS A 53 -18.92 8.85 -6.03
N GLU A 54 -18.73 10.09 -5.57
CA GLU A 54 -17.47 10.59 -5.00
C GLU A 54 -17.02 9.69 -3.85
N GLY A 55 -17.91 9.36 -2.91
CA GLY A 55 -17.61 8.47 -1.79
C GLY A 55 -17.22 7.05 -2.21
N ARG A 56 -17.81 6.49 -3.28
CA ARG A 56 -17.40 5.18 -3.82
C ARG A 56 -16.02 5.25 -4.48
N VAL A 57 -15.69 6.34 -5.17
CA VAL A 57 -14.38 6.52 -5.80
C VAL A 57 -13.31 6.63 -4.71
N ALA A 58 -13.52 7.49 -3.72
CA ALA A 58 -12.60 7.65 -2.59
C ALA A 58 -12.37 6.33 -1.83
N ALA A 59 -13.42 5.54 -1.60
CA ALA A 59 -13.28 4.24 -0.96
C ALA A 59 -12.41 3.26 -1.77
N ARG A 60 -12.58 3.24 -3.11
CA ARG A 60 -11.77 2.40 -4.00
C ARG A 60 -10.32 2.85 -4.04
N GLU A 61 -10.07 4.15 -4.14
CA GLU A 61 -8.73 4.73 -4.13
C GLU A 61 -8.01 4.42 -2.81
N GLY A 62 -8.70 4.58 -1.68
CA GLY A 62 -8.15 4.23 -0.37
C GLY A 62 -7.82 2.73 -0.24
N GLN A 63 -8.67 1.85 -0.76
CA GLN A 63 -8.40 0.41 -0.81
C GLN A 63 -7.18 0.09 -1.68
N GLN A 64 -7.08 0.68 -2.87
CA GLN A 64 -5.95 0.48 -3.77
C GLN A 64 -4.64 0.99 -3.16
N GLN A 65 -4.65 2.16 -2.53
CA GLN A 65 -3.49 2.71 -1.84
C GLN A 65 -3.05 1.81 -0.69
N HIS A 66 -4.00 1.30 0.10
CA HIS A 66 -3.71 0.38 1.19
C HIS A 66 -3.07 -0.93 0.68
N GLU A 67 -3.63 -1.52 -0.38
CA GLU A 67 -3.11 -2.73 -1.00
C GLU A 67 -1.70 -2.50 -1.59
N GLN A 68 -1.48 -1.38 -2.27
CA GLN A 68 -0.17 -1.01 -2.79
C GLN A 68 0.86 -0.84 -1.68
N ALA A 69 0.48 -0.17 -0.58
CA ALA A 69 1.35 -0.01 0.58
C ALA A 69 1.71 -1.36 1.22
N GLN A 70 0.73 -2.27 1.36
CA GLN A 70 0.98 -3.62 1.86
C GLN A 70 1.94 -4.41 0.96
N ARG A 71 1.72 -4.38 -0.36
CA ARG A 71 2.60 -5.05 -1.33
C ARG A 71 4.03 -4.50 -1.28
N LEU A 72 4.19 -3.18 -1.11
CA LEU A 72 5.51 -2.57 -0.99
C LEU A 72 6.23 -3.02 0.28
N LEU A 73 5.53 -3.04 1.42
CA LEU A 73 6.07 -3.52 2.69
C LEU A 73 6.46 -4.99 2.62
N GLU A 74 5.66 -5.82 1.94
CA GLU A 74 5.96 -7.23 1.73
C GLU A 74 7.23 -7.42 0.91
N ARG A 75 7.38 -6.71 -0.22
CA ARG A 75 8.60 -6.71 -1.03
C ARG A 75 9.83 -6.31 -0.23
N GLN A 76 9.73 -5.23 0.54
CA GLN A 76 10.85 -4.79 1.39
C GLN A 76 11.25 -5.86 2.39
N ARG A 77 10.29 -6.53 3.03
CA ARG A 77 10.56 -7.64 3.96
C ARG A 77 11.20 -8.83 3.26
N GLU A 78 10.78 -9.17 2.04
CA GLU A 78 11.40 -10.23 1.26
C GLU A 78 12.84 -9.89 0.90
N GLU A 79 13.09 -8.68 0.41
CA GLU A 79 14.44 -8.21 0.12
C GLU A 79 15.33 -8.20 1.37
N GLU A 80 14.81 -7.78 2.52
CA GLU A 80 15.53 -7.84 3.81
C GLU A 80 15.88 -9.27 4.21
N LYS A 81 14.93 -10.21 4.05
CA LYS A 81 15.17 -11.63 4.33
C LYS A 81 16.24 -12.19 3.40
N GLU A 82 16.18 -11.88 2.11
CA GLU A 82 17.18 -12.33 1.13
C GLU A 82 18.55 -11.71 1.41
N ARG A 83 18.61 -10.42 1.77
CA ARG A 83 19.86 -9.76 2.22
C ARG A 83 20.45 -10.48 3.43
N CYS A 84 19.64 -10.77 4.46
CA CYS A 84 20.09 -11.46 5.66
C CYS A 84 20.57 -12.90 5.36
N LYS A 85 19.85 -13.63 4.50
CA LYS A 85 20.27 -14.97 4.04
C LYS A 85 21.61 -14.90 3.30
N HIS A 86 21.76 -13.95 2.38
CA HIS A 86 22.97 -13.78 1.60
C HIS A 86 24.18 -13.43 2.48
N GLU A 87 24.01 -12.49 3.40
CA GLU A 87 25.05 -12.11 4.37
C GLU A 87 25.47 -13.30 5.25
N ARG A 88 24.50 -14.05 5.78
CA ARG A 88 24.77 -15.27 6.56
C ARG A 88 25.53 -16.32 5.76
N LEU A 89 25.18 -16.52 4.49
CA LEU A 89 25.88 -17.46 3.62
C LEU A 89 27.32 -17.01 3.35
N GLN A 90 27.56 -15.71 3.11
CA GLN A 90 28.92 -15.18 2.93
C GLN A 90 29.80 -15.42 4.16
N VAL A 91 29.27 -15.23 5.37
CA VAL A 91 30.00 -15.51 6.62
C VAL A 91 30.39 -16.99 6.69
N LEU A 92 29.46 -17.90 6.38
CA LEU A 92 29.72 -19.34 6.37
C LEU A 92 30.80 -19.72 5.33
N VAL A 93 30.74 -19.16 4.13
CA VAL A 93 31.74 -19.40 3.07
C VAL A 93 33.13 -18.92 3.50
N ARG A 94 33.23 -17.72 4.09
CA ARG A 94 34.52 -17.20 4.61
C ARG A 94 35.11 -18.12 5.67
N GLN A 95 34.28 -18.61 6.60
CA GLN A 95 34.72 -19.54 7.64
C GLN A 95 35.19 -20.88 7.05
N GLY A 96 34.45 -21.45 6.09
CA GLY A 96 34.83 -22.69 5.39
C GLY A 96 36.15 -22.58 4.63
N ASN A 97 36.33 -21.50 3.87
CA ASN A 97 37.58 -21.24 3.14
C ASN A 97 38.78 -21.08 4.08
N SER A 98 38.57 -20.51 5.28
CA SER A 98 39.62 -20.40 6.31
C SER A 98 40.02 -21.75 6.90
N LEU A 99 39.06 -22.68 7.07
CA LEU A 99 39.34 -24.02 7.59
C LEU A 99 40.11 -24.87 6.56
N GLU A 100 39.76 -24.77 5.28
CA GLU A 100 40.52 -25.43 4.21
C GLU A 100 41.96 -24.91 4.10
N ALA A 101 42.17 -23.60 4.25
CA ALA A 101 43.50 -23.01 4.24
C ALA A 101 44.38 -23.54 5.38
N LEU A 102 43.82 -23.72 6.58
CA LEU A 102 44.51 -24.31 7.73
C LEU A 102 44.82 -25.80 7.50
N ALA A 103 43.91 -26.55 6.87
CA ALA A 103 44.13 -27.97 6.54
C ALA A 103 45.24 -28.19 5.51
N LYS A 104 45.38 -27.30 4.52
CA LYS A 104 46.44 -27.37 3.48
C LYS A 104 47.84 -27.08 4.03
N HIS A 105 47.95 -26.31 5.10
CA HIS A 105 49.22 -26.03 5.79
C HIS A 105 49.47 -26.93 7.01
N GLY A 106 48.54 -27.83 7.35
CA GLY A 106 48.57 -28.67 8.54
C GLY A 106 48.95 -30.13 8.32
N ARG A 107 49.76 -30.48 7.31
CA ARG A 107 50.38 -31.82 7.27
C ARG A 107 51.63 -31.80 8.17
N PRO A 108 51.62 -32.45 9.36
CA PRO A 108 52.85 -32.58 10.12
C PRO A 108 53.87 -33.38 9.30
N PRO A 109 55.15 -32.98 9.26
CA PRO A 109 56.20 -33.80 8.68
C PRO A 109 56.22 -35.16 9.39
N GLY A 110 56.31 -36.23 8.60
CA GLY A 110 56.11 -37.60 9.04
C GLY A 110 56.95 -37.99 10.26
N PHE A 111 56.28 -38.57 11.26
CA PHE A 111 56.93 -39.45 12.22
C PHE A 111 57.42 -40.68 11.44
N ALA A 112 58.69 -40.67 11.05
CA ALA A 112 59.41 -41.88 10.68
C ALA A 112 59.58 -42.71 11.95
N GLY A 113 58.71 -43.70 12.15
CA GLY A 113 59.00 -44.83 13.00
C GLY A 113 59.91 -45.78 12.22
N GLU A 114 61.16 -45.90 12.63
CA GLU A 114 62.01 -47.02 12.23
C GLU A 114 62.67 -47.61 13.48
N ALA A 115 62.72 -48.93 13.47
CA ALA A 115 62.83 -49.84 14.60
C ALA A 115 64.15 -49.71 15.38
N VAL A 116 64.06 -49.87 16.70
CA VAL A 116 65.18 -50.36 17.51
C VAL A 116 65.22 -51.87 17.34
N GLU A 117 66.17 -52.36 16.55
CA GLU A 117 66.62 -53.76 16.60
C GLU A 117 67.78 -53.91 17.60
N VAL A 118 67.86 -55.11 18.16
CA VAL A 118 68.53 -55.57 19.39
C VAL A 118 70.04 -55.37 19.41
#